data_AF-A0A6G7BMX0-F1
#
_entry.id   AF-A0A6G7BMX0-F1
#
_cell.length_a   1.000
_cell.length_b   1.000
_cell.length_c   1.000
_cell.angle_alpha   90.00
_cell.angle_beta   90.00
_cell.angle_gamma   90.00
#
_symmetry.space_group_name_H-M   'P 1'
#
loop_
_entity.id
_entity.type
_entity.pdbx_description
1 polymer ?
#
loop_
_entity_poly.entity_id
_entity_poly.type
_entity_poly.pdbx_seq_one_letter_code
_entity_poly.pdbx_strand_id
1 'polypeptide(L)'
;MKASGTLKEYSVIGRKLPSELVPNPQLYKMRIFAPDVVTAKSRFWYFLSKLKKMKKASGEIVSITQVTERKPNVIKNFGIWLRYDSRSGTHDMYREYRDLTVSGAVTQCYRDMGSRHRARAHSVQIMRVERVASSKCRRPAIVQ
;
A
#
# COMPACT_ATOMS: atom_id res chain seq x y z
N MET A 1 -5.66 11.18 -0.46
CA MET A 1 -4.63 10.88 -1.48
C MET A 1 -5.29 10.91 -2.85
N LYS A 2 -4.69 11.58 -3.83
CA LYS A 2 -5.01 11.41 -5.26
C LYS A 2 -4.01 10.39 -5.82
N ALA A 3 -4.49 9.38 -6.55
CA ALA A 3 -3.62 8.42 -7.24
C ALA A 3 -3.22 9.00 -8.61
N SER A 4 -2.39 10.04 -8.59
CA SER A 4 -1.89 10.70 -9.81
C SER A 4 -0.70 9.94 -10.37
N GLY A 5 -0.65 9.82 -11.70
CA GLY A 5 0.45 9.17 -12.41
C GLY A 5 0.65 7.71 -12.03
N THR A 6 1.91 7.29 -12.00
CA THR A 6 2.33 5.98 -11.53
C THR A 6 2.79 6.10 -10.08
N LEU A 7 2.23 5.27 -9.20
CA LEU A 7 2.58 5.27 -7.78
C LEU A 7 4.01 4.75 -7.59
N LYS A 8 4.67 5.16 -6.52
CA LYS A 8 5.96 4.65 -6.06
C LYS A 8 5.77 3.87 -4.77
N GLU A 9 6.56 2.83 -4.58
CA GLU A 9 6.60 2.07 -3.32
C GLU A 9 7.58 2.72 -2.35
N TYR A 10 7.15 2.96 -1.12
CA TYR A 10 7.97 3.47 -0.03
C TYR A 10 7.93 2.51 1.16
N SER A 11 9.09 2.17 1.69
CA SER A 11 9.25 1.56 3.00
C SER A 11 9.36 2.68 4.03
N VAL A 12 8.34 2.85 4.87
CA VAL A 12 8.30 3.88 5.91
C VAL A 12 8.41 3.21 7.27
N ILE A 13 9.36 3.67 8.09
CA ILE A 13 9.58 3.20 9.46
C ILE A 13 9.36 4.37 10.41
N GLY A 14 8.53 4.16 11.43
CA GLY A 14 8.28 5.16 12.47
C GLY A 14 8.07 4.53 13.83
N ARG A 15 8.16 5.37 14.87
CA ARG A 15 8.00 5.00 16.28
C ARG A 15 7.37 6.14 17.08
N LYS A 16 6.99 5.87 18.33
CA LYS A 16 6.71 6.93 19.30
C LYS A 16 7.99 7.69 19.64
N LEU A 17 7.85 8.93 20.06
CA LEU A 17 8.97 9.65 20.66
C LEU A 17 9.46 8.89 21.91
N PRO A 18 10.77 8.68 22.07
CA PRO A 18 11.34 8.15 23.30
C PRO A 18 10.92 8.98 24.52
N SER A 19 10.68 8.32 25.65
CA SER A 19 10.44 8.97 26.94
C SER A 19 11.31 8.30 28.02
N GLU A 20 11.43 8.93 29.19
CA GLU A 20 12.18 8.35 30.32
C GLU A 20 11.67 6.96 30.71
N LEU A 21 10.34 6.76 30.65
CA LEU A 21 9.70 5.47 30.92
C LEU A 21 9.97 4.42 29.82
N VAL A 22 10.07 4.86 28.56
CA VAL A 22 10.27 3.97 27.40
C VAL A 22 11.33 4.58 26.49
N PRO A 23 12.62 4.37 26.78
CA PRO A 23 13.72 4.94 25.99
C PRO A 23 13.82 4.32 24.60
N ASN A 24 13.36 3.07 24.43
CA ASN A 24 13.42 2.34 23.16
C ASN A 24 12.01 1.93 22.67
N PRO A 25 11.21 2.87 22.10
CA PRO A 25 9.89 2.54 21.58
C PRO A 25 9.94 1.57 20.39
N GLN A 26 8.94 0.70 20.28
CA GLN A 26 8.81 -0.25 19.17
C GLN A 26 8.75 0.46 17.82
N LEU A 27 9.52 -0.04 16.86
CA LEU A 27 9.52 0.40 15.47
C LEU A 27 8.40 -0.28 14.68
N TYR A 28 7.70 0.50 13.87
CA TYR A 28 6.68 0.02 12.93
C TYR A 28 7.11 0.30 11.51
N LYS A 29 7.12 -0.74 10.68
CA LYS A 29 7.45 -0.66 9.25
C LYS A 29 6.20 -0.88 8.41
N MET A 30 5.95 -0.02 7.44
CA MET A 30 4.85 -0.16 6.48
C MET A 30 5.35 0.02 5.05
N ARG A 31 4.76 -0.74 4.13
CA ARG A 31 4.88 -0.53 2.68
C ARG A 31 3.76 0.40 2.25
N ILE A 32 4.10 1.57 1.74
CA ILE A 32 3.15 2.62 1.35
C ILE A 32 3.30 2.89 -0.14
N PHE A 33 2.18 2.89 -0.86
CA PHE A 33 2.12 3.26 -2.28
C PHE A 33 1.60 4.69 -2.41
N ALA A 34 2.42 5.59 -2.95
CA ALA A 34 2.10 7.01 -3.04
C ALA A 34 2.82 7.66 -4.24
N PRO A 35 2.30 8.77 -4.79
CA PRO A 35 2.99 9.50 -5.88
C PRO A 35 4.33 10.10 -5.43
N ASP A 36 4.41 10.55 -4.18
CA ASP A 36 5.56 11.27 -3.62
C ASP A 36 5.78 10.94 -2.13
N VAL A 37 6.93 11.39 -1.61
CA VAL A 37 7.37 11.14 -0.22
C VAL A 37 6.45 11.83 0.81
N VAL A 38 5.92 13.02 0.51
CA VAL A 38 5.04 13.76 1.42
C VAL A 38 3.72 13.01 1.60
N THR A 39 3.14 12.57 0.49
CA THR A 39 1.94 11.74 0.48
C THR A 39 2.19 10.40 1.19
N ALA A 40 3.37 9.80 1.01
CA ALA A 40 3.74 8.57 1.72
C ALA A 40 3.78 8.76 3.25
N LYS A 41 4.40 9.84 3.74
CA LYS A 41 4.41 10.19 5.18
C LYS A 41 2.99 10.42 5.71
N SER A 42 2.15 11.12 4.96
CA SER A 42 0.74 11.35 5.33
C SER A 42 -0.03 10.04 5.48
N ARG A 43 0.10 9.12 4.50
CA ARG A 43 -0.58 7.82 4.53
C ARG A 43 -0.04 6.90 5.62
N PHE A 44 1.25 6.93 5.91
CA PHE A 44 1.83 6.22 7.05
C PHE A 44 1.14 6.60 8.37
N TRP A 45 1.05 7.89 8.67
CA TRP A 45 0.38 8.37 9.89
C TRP A 45 -1.13 8.04 9.91
N TYR A 46 -1.80 8.11 8.76
CA TYR A 46 -3.20 7.69 8.65
C TYR A 46 -3.39 6.23 9.07
N PHE A 47 -2.56 5.30 8.57
CA PHE A 47 -2.69 3.90 8.94
C PHE A 47 -2.22 3.62 10.37
N LEU A 48 -1.11 4.23 10.80
CA LEU A 48 -0.57 4.00 12.13
C LEU A 48 -1.48 4.52 13.25
N SER A 49 -2.18 5.63 13.02
CA SER A 49 -3.19 6.14 13.95
C SER A 49 -4.37 5.16 14.10
N LYS A 50 -4.81 4.53 13.01
CA LYS A 50 -5.87 3.51 13.03
C LYS A 50 -5.43 2.20 13.70
N LEU A 51 -4.20 1.76 13.47
CA LEU A 51 -3.70 0.45 13.94
C LEU A 51 -3.12 0.49 15.37
N LYS A 52 -2.45 1.58 15.75
CA LYS A 52 -1.66 1.68 16.99
C LYS A 52 -1.96 2.94 17.82
N LYS A 53 -3.01 3.70 17.48
CA LYS A 53 -3.40 4.95 18.15
C LYS A 53 -2.24 5.96 18.28
N MET A 54 -1.29 5.93 17.34
CA MET A 54 -0.13 6.82 17.32
C MET A 54 -0.37 8.00 16.37
N LYS A 55 -0.07 9.22 16.82
CA LYS A 55 -0.24 10.45 16.04
C LYS A 55 1.12 11.02 15.66
N LYS A 56 1.17 11.83 14.60
CA LYS A 56 2.37 12.55 14.18
C LYS A 56 2.97 13.42 15.29
N ALA A 57 2.14 13.99 16.17
CA ALA A 57 2.62 14.84 17.27
C ALA A 57 3.35 14.05 18.38
N SER A 58 3.06 12.75 18.54
CA SER A 58 3.63 11.89 19.58
C SER A 58 4.58 10.82 19.04
N GLY A 59 5.01 10.97 17.78
CA GLY A 59 5.88 10.03 17.12
C GLY A 59 6.70 10.66 16.02
N GLU A 60 7.68 9.91 15.55
CA GLU A 60 8.60 10.33 14.50
C GLU A 60 8.70 9.25 13.41
N ILE A 61 9.01 9.70 12.19
CA ILE A 61 9.40 8.80 11.10
C ILE A 61 10.93 8.71 11.15
N VAL A 62 11.45 7.54 11.46
CA VAL A 62 12.88 7.26 11.58
C VAL A 62 13.52 7.15 10.20
N SER A 63 12.82 6.50 9.26
CA SER A 63 13.33 6.31 7.90
C SER A 63 12.19 6.24 6.89
N ILE A 64 12.45 6.80 5.72
CA ILE A 64 11.61 6.64 4.53
C ILE A 64 12.52 6.34 3.34
N THR A 65 12.31 5.20 2.70
CA THR A 65 13.13 4.76 1.57
C THR A 65 12.22 4.36 0.43
N GLN A 66 12.49 4.85 -0.78
CA GLN A 66 11.80 4.37 -1.97
C GLN A 66 12.30 2.96 -2.30
N VAL A 67 11.37 2.02 -2.44
CA VAL A 67 11.68 0.65 -2.83
C VAL A 67 11.55 0.54 -4.35
N THR A 68 12.63 0.10 -4.99
CA THR A 68 12.65 -0.19 -6.43
C THR A 68 12.49 -1.68 -6.67
N GLU A 69 11.90 -2.03 -7.82
CA GLU A 69 11.74 -3.42 -8.22
C GLU A 69 13.10 -4.04 -8.55
N ARG A 70 13.41 -5.20 -7.96
CA ARG A 70 14.71 -5.87 -8.15
C ARG A 70 14.95 -6.37 -9.57
N LYS A 71 13.87 -6.83 -10.22
CA LYS A 71 13.91 -7.37 -11.59
C LYS A 71 12.83 -6.70 -12.43
N PRO A 72 13.02 -5.43 -12.86
CA PRO A 72 11.98 -4.65 -13.52
C PRO A 72 11.64 -5.16 -14.93
N ASN A 73 12.51 -5.97 -15.56
CA ASN A 73 12.30 -6.47 -16.91
C ASN A 73 11.62 -7.85 -16.95
N VAL A 74 11.17 -8.36 -15.81
CA VAL A 74 10.53 -9.68 -15.70
C VAL A 74 9.06 -9.49 -15.37
N ILE A 75 8.20 -10.04 -16.23
CA ILE A 75 6.75 -10.07 -16.03
C ILE A 75 6.40 -10.97 -14.83
N LYS A 76 5.50 -10.49 -13.98
CA LYS A 76 5.07 -11.18 -12.76
C LYS A 76 3.56 -11.05 -12.60
N ASN A 77 2.98 -12.02 -11.91
CA ASN A 77 1.60 -11.91 -11.44
C ASN A 77 1.63 -11.43 -9.98
N PHE A 78 0.77 -10.48 -9.64
CA PHE A 78 0.67 -9.89 -8.32
C PHE A 78 -0.74 -10.08 -7.76
N GLY A 79 -0.83 -10.69 -6.58
CA GLY A 79 -2.04 -10.74 -5.78
C GLY A 79 -2.10 -9.52 -4.86
N ILE A 80 -3.23 -8.82 -4.91
CA ILE A 80 -3.49 -7.61 -4.12
C ILE A 80 -4.72 -7.86 -3.27
N TRP A 81 -4.53 -7.80 -1.95
CA TRP A 81 -5.60 -7.77 -0.97
C TRP A 81 -5.87 -6.31 -0.62
N LEU A 82 -7.09 -5.89 -0.87
CA LEU A 82 -7.54 -4.55 -0.58
C LEU A 82 -8.82 -4.58 0.25
N ARG A 83 -8.98 -3.55 1.06
CA ARG A 83 -10.24 -3.18 1.67
C ARG A 83 -10.70 -1.89 1.01
N TYR A 84 -11.97 -1.78 0.67
CA TYR A 84 -12.50 -0.53 0.15
C TYR A 84 -13.86 -0.19 0.74
N ASP A 85 -14.10 1.11 0.88
CA ASP A 85 -15.42 1.63 1.26
C ASP A 85 -16.23 1.88 -0.02
N SER A 86 -17.35 1.17 -0.14
CA SER A 86 -18.40 1.40 -1.13
C SER A 86 -19.37 2.48 -0.64
N ARG A 87 -20.47 2.71 -1.37
CA ARG A 87 -21.53 3.62 -0.92
C ARG A 87 -22.36 3.05 0.22
N SER A 88 -22.36 1.73 0.38
CA SER A 88 -23.26 1.00 1.29
C SER A 88 -22.52 0.24 2.39
N GLY A 89 -21.19 0.21 2.37
CA GLY A 89 -20.41 -0.49 3.39
C GLY A 89 -18.95 -0.68 3.00
N THR A 90 -18.19 -1.31 3.89
CA THR A 90 -16.78 -1.65 3.68
C THR A 90 -16.66 -3.11 3.27
N HIS A 91 -15.89 -3.39 2.22
CA HIS A 91 -15.73 -4.74 1.70
C HIS A 91 -14.26 -5.08 1.47
N ASP A 92 -13.92 -6.34 1.72
CA ASP A 92 -12.61 -6.90 1.39
C ASP A 92 -12.63 -7.51 -0.01
N MET A 93 -11.52 -7.36 -0.73
CA MET A 93 -11.36 -7.87 -2.08
C MET A 93 -9.96 -8.44 -2.30
N TYR A 94 -9.90 -9.50 -3.09
CA TYR A 94 -8.68 -10.04 -3.65
C TYR A 94 -8.70 -9.89 -5.18
N ARG A 95 -7.65 -9.28 -5.73
CA ARG A 95 -7.47 -9.10 -7.17
C ARG A 95 -6.07 -9.50 -7.62
N GLU A 96 -5.95 -9.90 -8.87
CA GLU A 96 -4.69 -10.28 -9.48
C GLU A 96 -4.40 -9.38 -10.68
N TYR A 97 -3.15 -8.95 -10.81
CA TYR A 97 -2.67 -8.12 -11.91
C TYR A 97 -1.37 -8.68 -12.46
N ARG A 98 -1.17 -8.59 -13.77
CA ARG A 98 0.09 -8.93 -14.44
C ARG A 98 0.83 -7.64 -14.76
N ASP A 99 2.03 -7.49 -14.21
CA ASP A 99 2.85 -6.29 -14.38
C ASP A 99 4.34 -6.64 -14.21
N LEU A 100 5.21 -5.71 -14.59
CA LEU A 100 6.66 -5.74 -14.38
C LEU A 100 7.03 -5.40 -12.93
N THR A 101 6.30 -4.48 -12.30
CA THR A 101 6.62 -3.92 -10.98
C THR A 101 5.42 -3.96 -10.02
N VAL A 102 5.70 -4.06 -8.71
CA VAL A 102 4.66 -3.95 -7.67
C VAL A 102 3.92 -2.61 -7.77
N SER A 103 4.66 -1.52 -7.96
CA SER A 103 4.11 -0.17 -8.11
C SER A 103 3.17 -0.03 -9.31
N GLY A 104 3.52 -0.66 -10.44
CA GLY A 104 2.66 -0.74 -11.62
C GLY A 104 1.37 -1.48 -11.31
N ALA A 105 1.46 -2.68 -10.72
CA ALA A 105 0.29 -3.49 -10.37
C ALA A 105 -0.66 -2.77 -9.40
N VAL A 106 -0.14 -2.08 -8.39
CA VAL A 106 -0.97 -1.29 -7.47
C VAL A 106 -1.59 -0.08 -8.16
N THR A 107 -0.86 0.56 -9.08
CA THR A 107 -1.41 1.66 -9.91
C THR A 107 -2.57 1.16 -10.78
N GLN A 108 -2.40 0.01 -11.45
CA GLN A 108 -3.48 -0.64 -12.19
C GLN A 108 -4.67 -0.94 -11.27
N CYS A 109 -4.41 -1.42 -10.05
CA CYS A 109 -5.46 -1.69 -9.07
C CYS A 109 -6.28 -0.45 -8.71
N TYR A 110 -5.65 0.70 -8.49
CA TYR A 110 -6.38 1.95 -8.22
C TYR A 110 -7.23 2.38 -9.42
N ARG A 111 -6.72 2.21 -10.66
CA ARG A 111 -7.47 2.54 -11.89
C ARG A 111 -8.66 1.62 -12.09
N ASP A 112 -8.46 0.32 -11.91
CA ASP A 112 -9.50 -0.71 -12.08
C ASP A 112 -10.61 -0.55 -11.01
N MET A 113 -10.24 -0.28 -9.76
CA MET A 113 -11.19 0.05 -8.69
C MET A 113 -11.99 1.33 -8.97
N GLY A 114 -11.35 2.35 -9.55
CA GLY A 114 -12.02 3.57 -10.00
C GLY A 114 -12.96 3.33 -11.18
N SER A 115 -12.57 2.48 -12.13
CA SER A 115 -13.38 2.18 -13.32
C SER A 115 -14.59 1.32 -13.00
N ARG A 116 -14.40 0.16 -12.35
CA ARG A 116 -15.47 -0.82 -12.12
C ARG A 116 -16.38 -0.46 -10.95
N HIS A 117 -15.83 0.12 -9.90
CA HIS A 117 -16.55 0.35 -8.65
C HIS A 117 -16.72 1.83 -8.30
N ARG A 118 -16.19 2.75 -9.13
CA ARG A 118 -16.14 4.20 -8.83
C ARG A 118 -15.48 4.48 -7.48
N ALA A 119 -14.61 3.58 -7.02
CA ALA A 119 -13.94 3.69 -5.73
C ALA A 119 -12.85 4.75 -5.84
N ARG A 120 -12.89 5.74 -4.95
CA ARG A 120 -11.90 6.83 -4.93
C ARG A 120 -10.63 6.33 -4.25
N ALA A 121 -9.48 6.88 -4.63
CA ALA A 121 -8.20 6.44 -4.04
C ALA A 121 -8.11 6.58 -2.51
N HIS A 122 -8.90 7.48 -1.90
CA HIS A 122 -8.96 7.60 -0.44
C HIS A 122 -9.80 6.50 0.24
N SER A 123 -10.76 5.90 -0.48
CA SER A 123 -11.60 4.82 0.04
C SER A 123 -11.00 3.44 -0.16
N VAL A 124 -9.93 3.32 -0.96
CA VAL A 124 -9.19 2.06 -1.17
C VAL A 124 -7.96 1.98 -0.26
N GLN A 125 -7.86 0.87 0.48
CA GLN A 125 -6.78 0.55 1.40
C GLN A 125 -6.11 -0.74 0.91
N ILE A 126 -4.84 -0.64 0.49
CA ILE A 126 -4.05 -1.81 0.11
C ILE A 126 -3.49 -2.43 1.39
N MET A 127 -3.87 -3.67 1.69
CA MET A 127 -3.45 -4.36 2.92
C MET A 127 -2.21 -5.23 2.68
N ARG A 128 -2.18 -5.93 1.54
CA ARG A 128 -1.09 -6.86 1.20
C ARG A 128 -0.92 -6.90 -0.31
N VAL A 129 0.33 -6.98 -0.75
CA VAL A 129 0.69 -7.19 -2.16
C VAL A 129 1.81 -8.22 -2.23
N GLU A 130 1.59 -9.27 -3.01
CA GLU A 130 2.54 -10.36 -3.17
C GLU A 130 2.65 -10.83 -4.60
N ARG A 131 3.84 -11.33 -4.96
CA ARG A 131 4.01 -12.07 -6.21
C ARG A 131 3.33 -13.44 -6.09
N VAL A 132 2.56 -13.81 -7.09
CA VAL A 132 1.85 -15.08 -7.19
C VAL A 132 2.49 -15.89 -8.33
N ALA A 133 2.79 -17.17 -8.07
CA ALA A 133 3.23 -18.09 -9.11
C ALA A 133 2.07 -18.38 -10.08
N SER A 134 2.36 -18.61 -11.36
CA SER A 134 1.31 -18.83 -12.38
C SER A 134 0.34 -19.96 -12.02
N SER A 135 0.84 -21.05 -11.42
CA SER A 135 0.01 -22.18 -10.96
C SER A 135 -0.94 -21.85 -9.81
N LYS A 136 -0.76 -20.72 -9.12
CA LYS A 136 -1.59 -20.27 -8.00
C LYS A 136 -2.51 -19.10 -8.36
N CYS A 137 -2.47 -18.62 -9.61
CA CYS A 137 -3.37 -17.59 -10.10
C CYS A 137 -4.81 -18.11 -10.18
N ARG A 138 -5.76 -17.29 -9.75
CA ARG A 138 -7.19 -17.63 -9.64
C ARG A 138 -8.06 -16.88 -10.63
N ARG A 139 -7.56 -15.81 -11.24
CA ARG A 139 -8.34 -14.98 -12.18
C ARG A 139 -8.14 -15.47 -13.61
N PRO A 140 -9.19 -15.85 -14.35
CA PRO A 140 -9.06 -16.36 -15.73
C PRO A 140 -8.25 -15.43 -16.64
N ALA A 141 -8.48 -14.12 -16.54
CA ALA A 141 -7.75 -13.09 -17.29
C ALA A 141 -6.23 -13.05 -17.02
N ILE A 142 -5.77 -13.66 -15.92
CA ILE A 142 -4.35 -13.80 -15.55
C ILE A 142 -3.86 -15.23 -15.82
N VAL A 143 -4.72 -16.23 -15.96
CA VAL A 143 -4.29 -17.60 -16.25
C VAL A 143 -4.05 -17.79 -17.75
N GLN A 144 -4.82 -17.10 -18.59
CA GLN A 144 -4.66 -17.08 -20.05
C GLN A 144 -3.33 -16.48 -20.51
#